data_AF-A0A9E4ZXZ7-F1
#
_entry.id   AF-A0A9E4ZXZ7-F1
#
_cell.length_a   1.000
_cell.length_b   1.000
_cell.length_c   1.000
_cell.angle_alpha   90.00
_cell.angle_beta   90.00
_cell.angle_gamma   90.00
#
_symmetry.space_group_name_H-M   'P 1'
#
loop_
_entity.id
_entity.type
_entity.pdbx_description
1 polymer ?
#
loop_
_entity_poly.entity_id
_entity_poly.type
_entity_poly.pdbx_seq_one_letter_code
_entity_poly.pdbx_strand_id
1 'polypeptide(L)'
;MLEVKVLEFGYSVEHQKHFIRLNIVGLEKEKKDKILPMIANIPLGNIKRFVVESDDEKGLKILEYFPEDEYPFNNGIPTGEEIKAVEEMVKGFMIQ
;
A
#
# COMPACT_ATOMS: atom_id res chain seq x y z
N MET A 1 -8.24 -17.01 1.03
CA MET A 1 -6.77 -16.87 1.05
C MET A 1 -6.47 -15.40 0.83
N LEU A 2 -5.63 -14.80 1.68
CA LEU A 2 -5.23 -13.40 1.53
C LEU A 2 -4.20 -13.28 0.40
N GLU A 3 -4.45 -12.37 -0.53
CA GLU A 3 -3.56 -12.05 -1.64
C GLU A 3 -3.30 -10.54 -1.64
N VAL A 4 -2.04 -10.16 -1.83
CA VAL A 4 -1.62 -8.77 -1.99
C VAL A 4 -0.87 -8.65 -3.31
N LYS A 5 -1.22 -7.63 -4.09
CA LYS A 5 -0.57 -7.34 -5.38
C LYS A 5 -0.16 -5.89 -5.46
N VAL A 6 1.07 -5.63 -5.89
CA VAL A 6 1.49 -4.30 -6.34
C VAL A 6 0.92 -4.08 -7.74
N LEU A 7 0.03 -3.09 -7.88
CA LEU A 7 -0.57 -2.72 -9.16
C LEU A 7 0.29 -1.70 -9.92
N GLU A 8 0.84 -0.74 -9.19
CA GLU A 8 1.59 0.37 -9.73
C GLU A 8 2.55 0.92 -8.66
N PHE A 9 3.65 1.51 -9.11
CA PHE A 9 4.57 2.23 -8.26
C PHE A 9 5.19 3.36 -9.07
N GLY A 10 5.70 4.38 -8.40
CA GLY A 10 6.33 5.49 -9.11
C GLY A 10 6.58 6.70 -8.21
N TYR A 11 6.66 7.85 -8.85
CA TYR A 11 6.84 9.14 -8.18
C TYR A 11 5.70 10.09 -8.58
N SER A 12 4.96 10.59 -7.60
CA SER A 12 3.95 11.62 -7.80
C SER A 12 4.62 12.99 -7.85
N VAL A 13 4.57 13.63 -9.02
CA VAL A 13 5.07 15.01 -9.19
C VAL A 13 4.23 16.01 -8.41
N GLU A 14 2.92 15.79 -8.34
CA GLU A 14 1.97 16.63 -7.60
C GLU A 14 2.31 16.70 -6.11
N HIS A 15 2.59 15.54 -5.51
CA HIS A 15 2.85 15.44 -4.07
C HIS A 15 4.35 15.41 -3.72
N GLN A 16 5.23 15.32 -4.71
CA GLN A 16 6.67 15.16 -4.54
C GLN A 16 7.02 13.97 -3.62
N LYS A 17 6.36 12.83 -3.84
CA LYS A 17 6.53 11.59 -3.06
C LYS A 17 6.55 10.36 -3.94
N HIS A 18 7.29 9.35 -3.52
CA HIS A 18 7.15 8.01 -4.08
C HIS A 18 5.80 7.42 -3.67
N PHE A 19 5.26 6.51 -4.48
CA PHE A 19 4.02 5.82 -4.14
C PHE A 19 4.05 4.36 -4.58
N ILE A 20 3.23 3.55 -3.89
CA ILE A 20 2.88 2.18 -4.29
C ILE A 20 1.35 2.05 -4.22
N ARG A 21 0.74 1.54 -5.28
CA ARG A 21 -0.66 1.16 -5.34
C ARG A 21 -0.77 -0.35 -5.16
N LEU A 22 -1.54 -0.75 -4.17
CA LEU A 22 -1.73 -2.14 -3.75
C LEU A 22 -3.19 -2.56 -3.99
N ASN A 23 -3.39 -3.82 -4.36
CA ASN A 23 -4.69 -4.49 -4.32
C ASN A 23 -4.64 -5.64 -3.32
N ILE A 24 -5.55 -5.64 -2.37
CA ILE A 24 -5.63 -6.64 -1.31
C ILE A 24 -6.95 -7.39 -1.46
N VAL A 25 -6.87 -8.71 -1.68
CA VAL A 25 -8.03 -9.58 -1.91
C VAL A 25 -8.11 -10.64 -0.81
N GLY A 26 -9.33 -10.93 -0.36
CA GLY A 26 -9.56 -11.97 0.65
C GLY A 26 -9.21 -11.52 2.08
N LEU A 27 -9.14 -10.21 2.34
CA LEU A 27 -9.06 -9.66 3.69
C LEU A 27 -10.42 -9.78 4.39
N GLU A 28 -10.42 -10.35 5.59
CA GLU A 28 -11.64 -10.51 6.38
C GLU A 28 -12.21 -9.16 6.80
N LYS A 29 -13.55 -9.05 6.81
CA LYS A 29 -14.25 -7.81 7.15
C LYS A 29 -13.83 -7.27 8.51
N GLU A 30 -13.72 -8.12 9.52
CA GLU A 30 -13.32 -7.70 10.87
C GLU A 30 -11.92 -7.06 10.90
N LYS A 31 -10.96 -7.63 10.16
CA LYS A 31 -9.60 -7.09 10.03
C LYS A 31 -9.62 -5.76 9.27
N LYS A 32 -10.36 -5.71 8.17
CA LYS A 32 -10.52 -4.48 7.37
C LYS A 32 -11.11 -3.34 8.20
N ASP A 33 -12.17 -3.60 8.97
CA ASP A 33 -12.84 -2.60 9.82
C ASP A 33 -11.93 -2.07 10.94
N LYS A 34 -10.90 -2.83 11.34
CA LYS A 34 -9.86 -2.39 12.29
C LYS A 34 -8.74 -1.60 11.60
N ILE A 35 -8.25 -2.07 10.45
CA ILE A 35 -7.05 -1.54 9.79
C ILE A 35 -7.35 -0.23 9.07
N LEU A 36 -8.48 -0.13 8.36
CA LEU A 36 -8.80 1.06 7.57
C LEU A 36 -8.82 2.36 8.40
N PRO A 37 -9.46 2.41 9.59
CA PRO A 37 -9.42 3.61 10.44
C PRO A 37 -8.01 3.96 10.94
N MET A 38 -7.15 2.94 11.17
CA MET A 38 -5.79 3.15 11.62
C MET A 38 -4.94 3.83 10.55
N ILE A 39 -5.03 3.34 9.30
CA ILE A 39 -4.19 3.87 8.21
C ILE A 39 -4.73 5.18 7.62
N ALA A 40 -6.04 5.40 7.61
CA ALA A 40 -6.69 6.55 6.97
C ALA A 40 -6.34 7.93 7.59
N ASN A 41 -5.72 7.91 8.77
CA ASN A 41 -5.37 9.11 9.54
C ASN A 41 -3.86 9.30 9.69
N ILE A 42 -3.02 8.46 9.09
CA ILE A 42 -1.56 8.61 9.17
C ILE A 42 -1.16 9.79 8.26
N PRO A 43 -0.64 10.90 8.81
CA PRO A 43 -0.21 12.03 8.02
C PRO A 43 1.17 11.78 7.40
N LEU A 44 1.43 12.42 6.26
CA LEU A 44 2.74 12.49 5.62
C LEU A 44 2.97 13.94 5.18
N GLY A 45 3.49 14.76 6.09
CA GLY A 45 3.57 16.21 5.88
C GLY A 45 2.18 16.81 5.66
N ASN A 46 1.94 17.38 4.48
CA ASN A 46 0.68 18.04 4.13
C ASN A 46 -0.34 17.13 3.44
N ILE A 47 -0.03 15.84 3.26
CA ILE A 47 -0.92 14.85 2.64
C ILE A 47 -1.22 13.70 3.62
N LYS A 48 -2.15 12.83 3.25
CA LYS A 48 -2.33 11.53 3.93
C LYS A 48 -1.34 10.53 3.36
N ARG A 49 -0.75 9.69 4.21
CA ARG A 49 0.12 8.59 3.78
C ARG A 49 -0.64 7.57 2.95
N PHE A 50 -1.85 7.21 3.38
CA PHE A 50 -2.69 6.20 2.74
C PHE A 50 -3.96 6.83 2.14
N VAL A 51 -4.30 6.41 0.92
CA VAL A 51 -5.53 6.75 0.22
C VAL A 51 -6.24 5.45 -0.14
N VAL A 52 -7.47 5.27 0.38
CA VAL A 52 -8.33 4.16 -0.03
C VAL A 52 -9.04 4.56 -1.32
N GLU A 53 -8.69 3.90 -2.43
CA GLU A 53 -9.24 4.21 -3.75
C GLU A 53 -10.54 3.45 -4.02
N SER A 54 -10.63 2.19 -3.56
CA SER A 54 -11.85 1.38 -3.65
C SER A 54 -11.86 0.27 -2.61
N ASP A 55 -13.06 -0.16 -2.21
CA ASP A 55 -13.30 -1.34 -1.37
C ASP A 55 -14.54 -2.06 -1.92
N ASP A 56 -14.32 -3.00 -2.83
CA ASP A 56 -15.37 -3.70 -3.57
C ASP A 56 -15.08 -5.20 -3.71
N GLU A 57 -15.89 -5.90 -4.50
CA GLU A 57 -15.76 -7.35 -4.76
C GLU A 57 -14.40 -7.76 -5.36
N LYS A 58 -13.69 -6.83 -6.02
CA LYS A 58 -12.37 -7.07 -6.63
C LYS A 58 -11.22 -6.86 -5.64
N GLY A 59 -11.52 -6.35 -4.45
CA GLY A 59 -10.57 -6.14 -3.37
C GLY A 59 -10.51 -4.69 -2.88
N LEU A 60 -9.64 -4.52 -1.89
CA LEU A 60 -9.29 -3.24 -1.30
C LEU A 60 -8.09 -2.65 -2.05
N LYS A 61 -8.30 -1.51 -2.72
CA LYS A 61 -7.23 -0.76 -3.37
C LYS A 61 -6.79 0.39 -2.49
N ILE A 62 -5.50 0.39 -2.19
CA ILE A 62 -4.85 1.42 -1.37
C ILE A 62 -3.66 1.96 -2.13
N LEU A 63 -3.54 3.28 -2.14
CA LEU A 63 -2.33 3.97 -2.54
C LEU A 63 -1.60 4.47 -1.29
N GLU A 64 -0.33 4.10 -1.16
CA GLU A 64 0.55 4.55 -0.08
C GLU A 64 1.63 5.46 -0.65
N TYR A 65 1.83 6.62 -0.04
CA TYR A 65 2.93 7.54 -0.30
C TYR A 65 4.09 7.31 0.66
N PHE A 66 5.31 7.49 0.18
CA PHE A 66 6.53 7.26 0.95
C PHE A 66 7.44 8.50 0.94
N PRO A 67 8.03 8.87 2.08
CA PRO A 67 9.34 9.53 2.13
C PRO A 67 10.38 8.77 1.29
N GLU A 68 11.39 9.47 0.80
CA GLU A 68 12.48 8.85 0.01
C GLU A 68 13.24 7.79 0.81
N ASP A 69 13.47 8.03 2.10
CA ASP A 69 14.18 7.15 3.03
C ASP A 69 13.36 5.95 3.50
N GLU A 70 12.05 5.96 3.27
CA GLU A 70 11.13 4.86 3.62
C GLU A 70 10.62 4.09 2.40
N TYR A 71 10.96 4.52 1.18
CA TYR A 71 10.50 3.84 -0.02
C TYR A 71 11.15 2.45 -0.12
N PRO A 72 10.36 1.36 -0.21
CA PRO A 72 10.89 0.01 -0.02
C PRO A 72 11.64 -0.54 -1.24
N PHE A 73 11.67 0.18 -2.36
CA PHE A 73 12.40 -0.23 -3.56
C PHE A 73 13.71 0.54 -3.69
N ASN A 74 14.76 -0.14 -4.15
CA ASN A 74 16.03 0.51 -4.43
C ASN A 74 15.83 1.48 -5.60
N ASN A 75 16.09 2.78 -5.38
CA ASN A 75 15.95 3.88 -6.34
C ASN A 75 16.21 3.46 -7.81
N GLY A 76 15.14 3.13 -8.55
CA GLY A 76 15.21 2.45 -9.85
C GLY A 76 13.91 1.75 -10.23
N ILE A 77 13.93 0.95 -11.31
CA ILE A 77 12.80 0.06 -11.64
C ILE A 77 12.88 -1.16 -10.71
N PRO A 78 11.87 -1.40 -9.85
CA PRO A 78 11.84 -2.52 -8.93
C PRO A 78 11.93 -3.86 -9.66
N THR A 79 12.71 -4.77 -9.09
CA THR A 79 12.77 -6.16 -9.53
C THR A 79 11.52 -6.93 -9.10
N GLY A 80 11.27 -8.06 -9.75
CA GLY A 80 10.17 -8.95 -9.34
C GLY A 80 10.34 -9.53 -7.92
N GLU A 81 11.56 -9.61 -7.41
CA GLU A 81 11.85 -10.06 -6.04
C GLU A 81 11.51 -8.97 -5.02
N GLU A 82 11.84 -7.71 -5.30
CA GLU A 82 11.47 -6.56 -4.48
C GLU A 82 9.94 -6.41 -4.40
N ILE A 83 9.24 -6.53 -5.54
CA ILE A 83 7.78 -6.48 -5.58
C ILE A 83 7.19 -7.57 -4.68
N LYS A 84 7.65 -8.81 -4.81
CA LYS A 84 7.19 -9.93 -3.98
C LYS A 84 7.49 -9.72 -2.50
N ALA A 85 8.63 -9.13 -2.17
CA ALA A 85 9.00 -8.83 -0.79
C ALA A 85 8.02 -7.82 -0.16
N VAL A 86 7.63 -6.77 -0.90
CA VAL A 86 6.61 -5.81 -0.46
C VAL A 86 5.25 -6.49 -0.32
N GLU A 87 4.83 -7.31 -1.30
CA GLU A 87 3.56 -8.04 -1.24
C GLU A 87 3.49 -8.95 0.01
N GLU A 88 4.53 -9.72 0.29
CA GLU A 88 4.58 -10.60 1.46
C GLU A 88 4.71 -9.82 2.78
N MET A 89 5.41 -8.68 2.80
CA MET A 89 5.46 -7.80 3.98
C MET A 89 4.07 -7.25 4.33
N VAL A 90 3.36 -6.68 3.36
CA VAL A 90 2.01 -6.15 3.56
C VAL A 90 1.05 -7.27 3.94
N LYS A 91 1.14 -8.41 3.26
CA LYS A 91 0.35 -9.60 3.61
C LYS A 91 0.61 -10.02 5.05
N GLY A 92 1.86 -10.11 5.48
CA GLY A 92 2.26 -10.40 6.86
C GLY A 92 1.60 -9.48 7.88
N PHE A 93 1.62 -8.17 7.63
CA PHE A 93 0.97 -7.16 8.47
C PHE A 93 -0.55 -7.35 8.55
N MET A 94 -1.21 -7.69 7.43
CA MET A 94 -2.66 -7.80 7.36
C MET A 94 -3.23 -9.06 8.05
N ILE A 95 -2.39 -10.09 8.30
CA ILE A 95 -2.83 -11.33 8.97
C ILE A 95 -2.66 -11.24 10.50
N GLN A 96 -1.75 -10.39 10.99
CA GLN A 96 -1.56 -10.13 12.43
C GLN A 96 -2.84 -9.55 13.04
#